data_AF-A0A553ZZ18-F1
#
_entry.id   AF-A0A553ZZ18-F1
#
_cell.length_a   1.000
_cell.length_b   1.000
_cell.length_c   1.000
_cell.angle_alpha   90.00
_cell.angle_beta   90.00
_cell.angle_gamma   90.00
#
_symmetry.space_group_name_H-M   'P 1'
#
loop_
_entity.id
_entity.type
_entity.pdbx_description
1 polymer ?
#
loop_
_entity_poly.entity_id
_entity_poly.type
_entity_poly.pdbx_seq_one_letter_code
_entity_poly.pdbx_strand_id
1 'polypeptide(L)' 'MNSKLPRWIYYKQIFSSKFQAGCLKAKIEDNWHNGYEVGPLVEIKKLKSNRYVVRYTYDEKI' A
#
# COMPACT_ATOMS: atom_id res chain seq x y z
N MET A 1 -14.14 -20.98 -8.73
CA MET A 1 -12.90 -20.37 -8.20
C MET A 1 -13.31 -19.19 -7.34
N ASN A 2 -13.23 -19.29 -6.01
CA ASN A 2 -13.57 -18.17 -5.12
C ASN A 2 -12.43 -17.16 -5.16
N SER A 3 -12.59 -16.07 -5.92
CA SER A 3 -11.69 -14.92 -5.87
C SER A 3 -11.85 -14.24 -4.51
N LYS A 4 -10.95 -14.54 -3.58
CA LYS A 4 -10.90 -13.81 -2.30
C LYS A 4 -10.34 -12.41 -2.59
N LEU A 5 -11.05 -11.39 -2.14
CA LEU A 5 -10.56 -10.02 -2.21
C LEU A 5 -9.25 -9.90 -1.42
N PRO A 6 -8.28 -9.11 -1.91
CA PRO A 6 -7.03 -8.88 -1.20
C PRO A 6 -7.28 -8.19 0.14
N ARG A 7 -6.61 -8.68 1.19
CA ARG A 7 -6.66 -8.16 2.55
C ARG A 7 -5.76 -6.95 2.70
N TRP A 8 -6.33 -5.79 2.43
CA TRP A 8 -5.64 -4.51 2.56
C TRP A 8 -5.36 -4.14 4.02
N ILE A 9 -4.10 -3.86 4.32
CA ILE A 9 -3.65 -3.25 5.57
C ILE A 9 -3.42 -1.76 5.32
N TYR A 10 -4.00 -0.91 6.16
CA TYR A 10 -3.90 0.54 6.01
C TYR A 10 -2.82 1.10 6.92
N TYR A 11 -1.98 1.98 6.36
CA TYR A 11 -1.04 2.73 7.17
C TYR A 11 -1.79 3.72 8.07
N LYS A 12 -1.31 3.91 9.30
CA LYS A 12 -1.96 4.75 10.32
C LYS A 12 -2.09 6.22 9.90
N GLN A 13 -1.22 6.68 9.00
CA GLN A 13 -1.13 8.09 8.62
C GLN A 13 -1.99 8.41 7.38
N ILE A 14 -2.67 9.55 7.46
CA ILE A 14 -3.39 10.16 6.35
C ILE A 14 -2.61 11.39 5.89
N PHE A 15 -2.46 11.55 4.59
CA PHE A 15 -1.68 12.61 3.96
C PHE A 15 -2.59 13.64 3.29
N SER A 16 -2.20 14.91 3.34
CA SER A 16 -2.90 15.99 2.64
C SER A 16 -2.57 16.06 1.16
N SER A 17 -1.40 15.55 0.75
CA SER A 17 -0.96 15.52 -0.66
C SER A 17 -0.64 14.11 -1.15
N LYS A 18 -0.86 13.90 -2.46
CA LYS A 18 -0.50 12.64 -3.14
C LYS A 18 1.02 12.42 -3.10
N PHE A 19 1.80 13.50 -3.17
CA PHE A 19 3.26 13.46 -3.12
C PHE A 19 3.76 12.86 -1.81
N GLN A 20 3.27 13.34 -0.66
CA GLN A 20 3.68 12.80 0.66
C GLN A 20 3.34 11.31 0.80
N ALA A 21 2.13 10.90 0.36
CA ALA A 21 1.75 9.49 0.32
C ALA A 21 2.66 8.67 -0.63
N GLY A 22 3.10 9.27 -1.73
CA GLY A 22 4.07 8.71 -2.67
C GLY A 22 5.42 8.43 -2.05
N CYS A 23 5.96 9.36 -1.27
CA CYS A 23 7.21 9.15 -0.54
C CYS A 23 7.12 7.96 0.42
N LEU A 24 5.99 7.78 1.11
CA LEU A 24 5.79 6.63 2.00
C LEU A 24 5.67 5.32 1.21
N LYS A 25 4.93 5.31 0.10
CA LYS A 25 4.84 4.14 -0.79
C LYS A 25 6.23 3.69 -1.25
N ALA A 26 7.02 4.62 -1.81
CA ALA A 26 8.38 4.34 -2.26
C ALA A 26 9.25 3.80 -1.12
N LYS A 27 9.16 4.39 0.08
CA LYS A 27 9.89 3.88 1.25
C LYS A 27 9.51 2.45 1.63
N ILE A 28 8.25 2.05 1.53
CA ILE A 28 7.80 0.68 1.86
C ILE A 28 8.28 -0.31 0.80
N GLU A 29 8.17 0.08 -0.48
CA GLU A 29 8.67 -0.71 -1.62
C GLU A 29 10.19 -0.88 -1.54
N ASP A 30 10.92 0.21 -1.24
CA ASP A 30 12.36 0.20 -1.07
C ASP A 30 12.77 -0.59 0.18
N ASN A 31 12.05 -0.54 1.30
CA ASN A 31 12.45 -1.31 2.49
C ASN A 31 12.39 -2.84 2.29
N TRP A 32 11.87 -3.31 1.15
CA TRP A 32 11.85 -4.71 0.77
C TRP A 32 13.16 -5.14 0.10
N HIS A 33 14.18 -5.44 0.91
CA HIS A 33 15.51 -5.81 0.39
C HIS A 33 15.83 -7.31 0.46
N ASN A 34 15.14 -8.11 1.28
CA ASN A 34 15.60 -9.45 1.63
C ASN A 34 15.13 -10.61 0.72
N GLY A 35 14.67 -10.32 -0.50
CA GLY A 35 14.67 -11.20 -1.70
C GLY A 35 14.03 -12.60 -1.68
N TYR A 36 13.78 -13.19 -0.52
CA TYR A 36 13.26 -14.54 -0.33
C TYR A 36 11.73 -14.56 -0.13
N GLU A 37 11.14 -13.43 0.21
CA GLU A 37 9.70 -13.27 0.36
C GLU A 37 9.16 -12.42 -0.82
N VAL A 38 7.86 -12.53 -1.09
CA VAL A 38 7.16 -11.66 -2.04
C VAL A 38 6.94 -10.27 -1.44
N GLY A 39 7.37 -9.25 -2.18
CA GLY A 39 7.21 -7.85 -1.77
C GLY A 39 5.75 -7.45 -1.57
N PRO A 40 5.47 -6.57 -0.60
CA PRO A 40 4.12 -6.08 -0.44
C PRO A 40 3.68 -5.30 -1.68
N LEU A 41 2.46 -5.56 -2.15
CA LEU A 41 1.80 -4.66 -3.10
C LEU A 41 1.36 -3.40 -2.35
N VAL A 42 1.94 -2.25 -2.69
CA VAL A 42 1.65 -0.96 -2.02
C VAL A 42 0.88 -0.02 -2.95
N GLU A 43 -0.23 0.54 -2.45
CA GLU A 43 -1.11 1.44 -3.20
C GLU A 43 -1.46 2.71 -2.42
N ILE A 44 -1.68 3.81 -3.14
CA ILE A 44 -2.21 5.06 -2.59
C ILE A 44 -3.69 5.16 -2.93
N LYS A 45 -4.54 5.24 -1.91
CA LYS A 45 -5.98 5.43 -2.06
C LYS A 45 -6.38 6.87 -1.73
N LYS A 46 -7.16 7.50 -2.61
CA LYS A 46 -7.79 8.81 -2.36
C LYS A 46 -9.07 8.62 -1.54
N LEU A 47 -9.19 9.35 -0.43
CA LEU A 47 -10.36 9.39 0.44
C LEU A 47 -11.37 10.44 -0.03
N LYS A 48 -12.63 10.29 0.40
CA LYS A 48 -13.71 11.26 0.12
C LYS A 48 -13.37 12.67 0.63
N SER A 49 -12.57 12.79 1.68
CA SER A 49 -12.11 14.05 2.26
C SER A 49 -10.98 14.74 1.48
N ASN A 50 -10.72 14.34 0.23
CA ASN A 50 -9.59 14.80 -0.61
C ASN A 50 -8.20 14.58 0.03
N ARG A 51 -8.08 13.59 0.92
CA ARG A 51 -6.83 13.15 1.55
C ARG A 51 -6.38 11.80 0.99
N TYR A 52 -5.15 11.39 1.28
CA TYR A 52 -4.54 10.18 0.75
C TYR A 52 -4.15 9.23 1.88
N VAL A 53 -4.33 7.92 1.69
CA VAL A 53 -3.86 6.88 2.60
C VAL A 53 -3.05 5.87 1.81
N VAL A 54 -1.98 5.35 2.42
CA VAL A 54 -1.19 4.25 1.86
C VAL A 54 -1.75 2.94 2.42
N ARG A 55 -1.94 1.95 1.56
CA ARG A 55 -2.33 0.59 1.94
C ARG A 55 -1.40 -0.42 1.30
N TYR A 56 -1.21 -1.56 1.94
CA TYR A 56 -0.40 -2.63 1.41
C TYR A 56 -1.06 -4.00 1.62
N THR A 57 -0.67 -4.99 0.82
CA THR A 57 -1.08 -6.39 0.97
C THR A 57 0.06 -7.32 0.54
N TYR A 58 0.12 -8.51 1.14
CA TYR A 58 1.02 -9.59 0.74
C TYR A 58 0.27 -10.72 0.01
N ASP A 59 -1.02 -10.55 -0.25
CA ASP A 59 -1.80 -11.55 -0.97
C ASP A 59 -1.30 -11.65 -2.42
N GLU A 60 -0.72 -12.81 -2.75
CA GLU A 60 0.08 -13.06 -3.96
C GLU A 60 -0.75 -13.11 -5.26
N LYS A 61 -2.09 -12.97 -5.20
CA LYS A 61 -2.98 -13.14 -6.37
C LYS A 61 -4.23 -12.27 -6.29
N ILE A 62 -4.48 -11.49 -7.34
CA ILE A 62 -5.83 -11.11 -7.82
C ILE A 62 -6.11 -11.98 -9.03
#